data_AF-A0A959YA04-F1
#
_entry.id   AF-A0A959YA04-F1
#
_cell.length_a   1.000
_cell.length_b   1.000
_cell.length_c   1.000
_cell.angle_alpha   90.00
_cell.angle_beta   90.00
_cell.angle_gamma   90.00
#
_symmetry.space_group_name_H-M   'P 1'
#
loop_
_entity.id
_entity.type
_entity.pdbx_description
1 polymer ?
#
loop_
_entity_poly.entity_id
_entity_poly.type
_entity_poly.pdbx_seq_one_letter_code
_entity_poly.pdbx_strand_id
1 'polypeptide(L)'
;MANPQIRTKALADVLDRTPRFPEVHARKISEFFGENVFTEDAMRMFLTEDAYYAVRQAMHHGARIDRKLADQVSSGMKEWAASKGATHYT
;
A
#
# COMPACT_ATOMS: atom_id res chain seq x y z
N MET A 1 -2.24 37.32 -19.64
CA MET A 1 -0.86 37.48 -20.16
C MET A 1 0.06 36.65 -19.28
N ALA A 2 0.83 35.72 -19.84
CA ALA A 2 1.78 34.91 -19.07
C ALA A 2 2.82 35.83 -18.43
N ASN A 3 2.99 35.75 -17.11
CA ASN A 3 3.95 36.58 -16.38
C ASN A 3 5.38 36.08 -16.72
N PRO A 4 6.20 36.86 -17.46
CA PRO A 4 7.54 36.42 -17.90
C PRO A 4 8.45 36.04 -16.73
N GLN A 5 8.19 36.59 -15.54
CA GLN A 5 8.96 36.34 -14.33
C GLN A 5 8.85 34.89 -13.84
N ILE A 6 7.70 34.22 -14.03
CA ILE A 6 7.52 32.83 -13.60
C ILE A 6 8.39 31.89 -14.43
N ARG A 7 8.45 32.12 -15.75
CA ARG A 7 9.28 31.32 -16.66
C ARG A 7 10.77 31.48 -16.33
N THR A 8 11.23 32.71 -16.14
CA THR A 8 12.64 32.98 -15.83
C THR A 8 13.02 32.40 -14.47
N LYS A 9 12.15 32.51 -13.47
CA LYS A 9 12.35 31.90 -12.15
C LYS A 9 12.40 30.37 -12.24
N ALA A 10 11.46 29.73 -12.94
CA ALA A 10 11.48 28.29 -13.12
C ALA A 10 12.76 27.79 -13.83
N LEU A 11 13.28 28.57 -14.78
CA LEU A 11 14.56 28.25 -15.44
C LEU A 11 15.73 28.30 -14.45
N ALA A 12 15.81 29.34 -13.63
CA ALA A 12 16.83 29.45 -12.57
C ALA A 12 16.71 28.31 -11.55
N ASP A 13 15.49 28.04 -11.05
CA ASP A 13 15.22 27.00 -10.05
C ASP A 13 15.61 25.59 -10.54
N VAL A 14 15.52 25.32 -11.85
CA VAL A 14 15.90 24.00 -12.42
C VAL A 14 17.42 23.85 -12.54
N LEU A 15 18.14 24.95 -12.81
CA LEU A 15 19.61 24.91 -12.95
C LEU A 15 20.32 24.55 -11.64
N ASP A 16 19.72 24.90 -10.49
CA ASP A 16 20.27 24.62 -9.16
C ASP A 16 19.82 23.26 -8.57
N ARG A 17 19.03 22.45 -9.30
CA ARG A 17 18.56 21.16 -8.77
C ARG A 17 19.68 20.14 -8.68
N THR A 18 19.91 19.62 -7.48
CA THR A 18 20.77 18.45 -7.27
C THR A 18 20.00 17.14 -7.48
N PRO A 19 20.60 16.13 -8.14
CA PRO A 19 20.00 14.82 -8.26
C PRO A 19 19.76 14.19 -6.88
N ARG A 20 18.56 13.68 -6.65
CA ARG A 20 18.26 12.84 -5.48
C ARG A 20 18.53 11.40 -5.85
N PHE A 21 19.59 10.83 -5.29
CA PHE A 21 19.86 9.40 -5.43
C PHE A 21 18.98 8.63 -4.44
N PRO A 22 18.34 7.53 -4.87
CA PRO A 22 17.61 6.67 -3.96
C PRO A 22 18.60 6.05 -2.96
N GLU A 23 18.14 5.83 -1.72
CA GLU A 23 18.86 4.96 -0.80
C GLU A 23 18.86 3.54 -1.37
N VAL A 24 20.04 3.07 -1.78
CA VAL A 24 20.20 1.67 -2.20
C VAL A 24 20.29 0.85 -0.93
N HIS A 25 19.17 0.26 -0.51
CA HIS A 25 19.17 -0.67 0.61
C HIS A 25 20.05 -1.88 0.26
N ALA A 26 20.96 -2.27 1.15
CA ALA A 26 21.78 -3.47 1.01
C ALA A 26 20.96 -4.78 1.12
N ARG A 27 19.67 -4.66 1.43
CA ARG A 27 18.71 -5.75 1.62
C ARG A 27 18.33 -6.39 0.28
N LYS A 28 18.07 -7.69 0.29
CA LYS A 28 17.58 -8.39 -0.91
C LYS A 28 16.22 -7.85 -1.32
N ILE A 29 15.96 -7.76 -2.63
CA ILE A 29 14.68 -7.26 -3.17
C ILE A 29 13.48 -8.04 -2.58
N SER A 30 13.62 -9.34 -2.42
CA SER A 30 12.61 -10.22 -1.82
C SER A 30 12.19 -9.84 -0.40
N GLU A 31 13.01 -9.07 0.34
CA GLU A 31 12.72 -8.70 1.73
C GLU A 31 11.78 -7.50 1.85
N PHE A 32 11.68 -6.64 0.83
CA PHE A 32 10.82 -5.45 0.85
C PHE A 32 9.76 -5.48 -0.26
N PHE A 33 9.95 -6.33 -1.26
CA PHE A 33 8.93 -6.53 -2.29
C PHE A 33 7.62 -7.01 -1.66
N GLY A 34 6.54 -6.24 -1.85
CA GLY A 34 5.22 -6.55 -1.29
C GLY A 34 5.08 -6.29 0.22
N GLU A 35 6.06 -5.66 0.88
CA GLU A 35 6.03 -5.48 2.34
C GLU A 35 4.86 -4.63 2.86
N ASN A 36 4.28 -3.79 1.98
CA ASN A 36 3.14 -2.92 2.26
C ASN A 36 1.88 -3.38 1.50
N VAL A 37 1.77 -4.69 1.22
CA VAL A 37 0.60 -5.31 0.58
C VAL A 37 0.05 -6.37 1.53
N PHE A 38 -1.28 -6.43 1.67
CA PHE A 38 -1.96 -7.45 2.47
C PHE A 38 -2.01 -8.78 1.69
N THR A 39 -0.87 -9.45 1.59
CA THR A 39 -0.69 -10.72 0.88
C THR A 39 -1.38 -11.88 1.58
N GLU A 40 -1.44 -13.06 0.96
CA GLU A 40 -2.00 -14.26 1.61
C GLU A 40 -1.31 -14.60 2.94
N ASP A 41 0.00 -14.40 3.06
CA ASP A 41 0.73 -14.64 4.30
C ASP A 41 0.29 -13.67 5.40
N ALA A 42 0.08 -12.39 5.06
CA ALA A 42 -0.48 -11.41 5.98
C ALA A 42 -1.93 -11.77 6.34
N MET A 43 -2.75 -12.19 5.36
CA MET A 43 -4.11 -12.64 5.62
C MET A 43 -4.15 -13.81 6.61
N ARG A 44 -3.25 -14.79 6.49
CA ARG A 44 -3.16 -15.92 7.45
C ARG A 44 -2.81 -15.48 8.87
N MET A 45 -2.04 -14.41 9.03
CA MET A 45 -1.63 -13.91 10.34
C MET A 45 -2.70 -13.04 11.00
N PHE A 46 -3.47 -12.27 10.21
CA PHE A 46 -4.38 -11.23 10.72
C PHE A 46 -5.87 -11.55 10.55
N LEU A 47 -6.25 -12.59 9.81
CA LEU A 47 -7.64 -13.00 9.65
C LEU A 47 -7.95 -14.25 10.47
N THR A 48 -9.21 -14.39 10.86
CA THR A 48 -9.76 -15.67 11.32
C THR A 48 -9.75 -16.69 10.19
N GLU A 49 -9.79 -17.98 10.51
CA GLU A 49 -9.79 -19.06 9.52
C GLU A 49 -10.96 -18.93 8.53
N ASP A 50 -12.17 -18.65 9.03
CA ASP A 50 -13.37 -18.45 8.22
C ASP A 50 -13.23 -17.24 7.28
N ALA A 51 -12.70 -16.11 7.78
CA ALA A 51 -12.51 -14.90 7.00
C ALA A 51 -11.44 -15.10 5.91
N TYR A 52 -10.33 -15.76 6.25
CA TYR A 52 -9.29 -16.14 5.30
C TYR A 52 -9.85 -17.04 4.19
N TYR A 53 -10.61 -18.07 4.56
CA TYR A 53 -11.21 -18.98 3.59
C TYR A 53 -12.19 -18.25 2.67
N ALA A 54 -13.05 -17.38 3.22
CA ALA A 54 -14.01 -16.61 2.45
C ALA A 54 -13.34 -15.70 1.41
N VAL A 55 -12.25 -15.00 1.79
CA VAL A 55 -11.47 -14.17 0.87
C VAL A 55 -10.85 -15.03 -0.23
N ARG A 56 -10.26 -16.18 0.10
CA ARG A 56 -9.68 -17.09 -0.89
C ARG A 56 -10.72 -17.64 -1.87
N GLN A 57 -11.91 -18.01 -1.38
CA GLN A 57 -13.00 -18.48 -2.25
C GLN A 57 -13.48 -17.37 -3.19
N ALA A 58 -13.58 -16.13 -2.70
CA ALA A 58 -13.91 -15.00 -3.53
C ALA A 58 -12.84 -14.74 -4.62
N MET A 59 -11.56 -14.82 -4.26
CA MET A 59 -10.43 -14.60 -5.17
C MET A 59 -10.32 -15.66 -6.27
N HIS A 60 -10.45 -16.95 -5.93
CA HIS A 60 -10.19 -18.05 -6.87
C HIS A 60 -11.44 -18.55 -7.60
N HIS A 61 -12.61 -18.43 -6.99
CA HIS A 61 -13.85 -19.04 -7.49
C HIS A 61 -14.97 -18.00 -7.72
N GLY A 62 -14.72 -16.71 -7.48
CA GLY A 62 -15.71 -15.66 -7.67
C GLY A 62 -16.88 -15.72 -6.67
N ALA A 63 -16.69 -16.40 -5.53
CA ALA A 63 -17.70 -16.48 -4.49
C ALA A 63 -17.97 -15.09 -3.87
N ARG A 64 -19.21 -14.87 -3.40
CA ARG A 64 -19.58 -13.65 -2.68
C ARG A 64 -19.14 -13.75 -1.21
N ILE A 65 -18.54 -12.68 -0.69
CA ILE A 65 -18.24 -12.56 0.74
C ILE A 65 -19.52 -12.10 1.47
N ASP A 66 -19.92 -12.86 2.48
CA ASP A 66 -21.04 -12.48 3.36
C ASP A 66 -20.70 -11.22 4.16
N ARG A 67 -21.70 -10.39 4.43
CA ARG A 67 -21.50 -9.12 5.14
C ARG A 67 -20.88 -9.31 6.53
N LYS A 68 -21.24 -10.37 7.25
CA LYS A 68 -20.67 -10.65 8.59
C LYS A 68 -19.18 -11.00 8.51
N LEU A 69 -18.79 -11.75 7.47
CA LEU A 69 -17.39 -12.07 7.22
C LEU A 69 -16.61 -10.85 6.73
N ALA A 70 -17.24 -9.96 5.95
CA ALA A 70 -16.62 -8.72 5.52
C ALA A 70 -16.21 -7.81 6.70
N ASP A 71 -17.03 -7.74 7.76
CA ASP A 71 -16.68 -6.99 8.97
C ASP A 71 -15.43 -7.56 9.67
N GLN A 72 -15.30 -8.90 9.72
CA GLN A 72 -14.10 -9.56 10.26
C GLN A 72 -12.87 -9.32 9.37
N VAL A 73 -13.02 -9.43 8.06
CA VAL A 73 -11.95 -9.12 7.09
C VAL A 73 -11.47 -7.69 7.27
N SER A 74 -12.39 -6.73 7.34
CA SER A 74 -12.05 -5.30 7.51
C SER A 74 -11.31 -5.03 8.82
N SER A 75 -11.67 -5.73 9.89
CA SER A 75 -11.02 -5.59 11.20
C SER A 75 -9.56 -6.08 11.16
N GLY A 76 -9.31 -7.26 10.58
CA GLY A 76 -7.94 -7.77 10.42
C GLY A 76 -7.10 -6.94 9.44
N MET A 77 -7.71 -6.48 8.34
CA MET A 77 -7.05 -5.55 7.41
C MET A 77 -6.66 -4.23 8.08
N LYS A 78 -7.53 -3.68 8.93
CA LYS A 78 -7.24 -2.47 9.70
C LYS A 78 -6.09 -2.69 10.67
N GLU A 79 -6.07 -3.79 11.40
CA GLU A 79 -5.00 -4.11 12.35
C GLU A 79 -3.65 -4.26 11.65
N TRP A 80 -3.62 -5.00 10.53
CA TRP A 80 -2.43 -5.10 9.69
C TRP A 80 -1.97 -3.72 9.19
N ALA A 81 -2.87 -2.92 8.63
CA ALA A 81 -2.53 -1.60 8.08
C ALA A 81 -2.05 -0.64 9.18
N ALA A 82 -2.66 -0.68 10.36
CA ALA A 82 -2.24 0.11 11.52
C ALA A 82 -0.84 -0.30 12.00
N SER A 83 -0.50 -1.60 11.97
CA SER A 83 0.86 -2.07 12.26
C SER A 83 1.93 -1.52 11.29
N LYS A 84 1.50 -1.11 10.09
CA LYS A 84 2.33 -0.44 9.07
C LYS A 84 2.25 1.09 9.13
N GLY A 85 1.58 1.66 10.12
CA GLY A 85 1.44 3.10 10.32
C GLY A 85 0.34 3.77 9.47
N ALA A 86 -0.54 3.00 8.82
CA ALA A 86 -1.67 3.57 8.11
C ALA A 86 -2.68 4.19 9.09
N THR A 87 -3.17 5.38 8.75
CA THR A 87 -4.12 6.14 9.59
C THR A 87 -5.48 6.36 8.92
N HIS A 88 -5.56 6.11 7.61
CA HIS A 88 -6.75 6.34 6.80
C HIS A 88 -6.92 5.16 5.83
N TYR A 89 -8.16 4.93 5.40
CA TYR A 89 -8.53 4.00 4.34
C TYR A 89 -9.35 4.73 3.29
N THR A 90 -9.38 4.19 2.07
CA THR A 90 -10.19 4.69 0.97
C THR A 90 -10.76 3.54 0.17
#